data_AF-A0A6N9A6T3-F1
#
_entry.id   AF-A0A6N9A6T3-F1
#
_cell.length_a   1.000
_cell.length_b   1.000
_cell.length_c   1.000
_cell.angle_alpha   90.00
_cell.angle_beta   90.00
_cell.angle_gamma   90.00
#
_symmetry.space_group_name_H-M   'P 1'
#
loop_
_entity.id
_entity.type
_entity.pdbx_description
1 polymer ?
#
loop_
_entity_poly.entity_id
_entity_poly.type
_entity_poly.pdbx_seq_one_letter_code
_entity_poly.pdbx_strand_id
1 'polypeptide(L)'
;MSLKHLSFHTAGESHGRGLVAVVEGVPAGLPLDPSADIDPDLIRRQGGYGRGRRMQIESDRAEIVSGLRLGTTLGSPVSMVIWNRDWKNWTTAMAHEPPEPDINPKALRPVYLPRPGHADLTGVLKYDRRDARDVLERASARETAARVACGAVARTLLGELGVTVGSHVTRIGGVEARVADALPADLNGVADASPLRTLDREAETDMIAAIDAAREEGDTVGGCFEVVVRGLPVGLGSYVSWDRKLDGRLAQAVMSVHAVKGVEIGPAFINAARPGSRVHDAIHLDGTERRAGGFGRAGNRAGGLE
;
A
#
# COMPACT_ATOMS: atom_id res chain seq x y z
N MET A 1 -15.58 -10.93 -26.46
CA MET A 1 -15.03 -11.26 -25.12
C MET A 1 -14.82 -9.95 -24.39
N SER A 2 -15.58 -9.67 -23.33
CA SER A 2 -15.31 -8.49 -22.49
C SER A 2 -13.94 -8.71 -21.85
N LEU A 3 -12.96 -7.86 -22.17
CA LEU A 3 -11.71 -7.79 -21.43
C LEU A 3 -12.09 -7.56 -19.97
N LYS A 4 -11.93 -8.56 -19.12
CA LYS A 4 -12.14 -8.38 -17.69
C LYS A 4 -11.00 -7.51 -17.19
N HIS A 5 -11.32 -6.28 -16.80
CA HIS A 5 -10.36 -5.43 -16.12
C HIS A 5 -10.04 -6.05 -14.77
N LEU A 6 -8.75 -6.14 -14.42
CA LEU A 6 -8.36 -6.48 -13.06
C LEU A 6 -8.92 -5.40 -12.12
N SER A 7 -9.70 -5.82 -11.12
CA SER A 7 -10.27 -4.94 -10.10
C SER A 7 -10.16 -5.59 -8.74
N PHE A 8 -10.27 -4.78 -7.69
CA PHE A 8 -10.34 -5.31 -6.33
C PHE A 8 -11.29 -4.49 -5.46
N HIS A 9 -11.82 -5.15 -4.45
CA HIS A 9 -12.68 -4.56 -3.43
C HIS A 9 -12.18 -4.98 -2.04
N THR A 10 -12.34 -4.07 -1.08
CA THR A 10 -12.04 -4.34 0.32
C THR A 10 -13.27 -4.07 1.18
N ALA A 11 -13.45 -4.85 2.23
CA ALA A 11 -14.49 -4.65 3.23
C ALA A 11 -13.96 -4.92 4.64
N GLY A 12 -14.70 -4.46 5.64
CA GLY A 12 -14.41 -4.66 7.05
C GLY A 12 -13.90 -3.41 7.76
N GLU A 13 -14.18 -3.42 9.06
CA GLU A 13 -13.89 -2.37 10.02
C GLU A 13 -12.61 -2.68 10.80
N SER A 14 -11.98 -1.63 11.30
CA SER A 14 -10.74 -1.72 12.08
C SER A 14 -10.89 -2.70 13.24
N HIS A 15 -11.94 -2.58 14.03
CA HIS A 15 -12.20 -3.45 15.17
C HIS A 15 -13.37 -4.43 14.93
N GLY A 16 -13.78 -4.61 13.66
CA GLY A 16 -14.74 -5.65 13.28
C GLY A 16 -14.14 -7.06 13.37
N ARG A 17 -14.93 -8.07 13.01
CA ARG A 17 -14.50 -9.49 13.09
C ARG A 17 -13.30 -9.82 12.20
N GLY A 18 -13.22 -9.19 11.03
CA GLY A 18 -12.13 -9.37 10.08
C GLY A 18 -12.31 -8.46 8.87
N LEU A 19 -11.34 -8.50 7.98
CA LEU A 19 -11.34 -7.80 6.71
C LEU A 19 -11.59 -8.80 5.58
N VAL A 20 -12.22 -8.33 4.51
CA VAL A 20 -12.43 -9.10 3.28
C VAL A 20 -11.70 -8.39 2.15
N ALA A 21 -11.00 -9.17 1.33
CA ALA A 21 -10.32 -8.74 0.12
C ALA A 21 -10.84 -9.58 -1.05
N VAL A 22 -11.31 -8.94 -2.12
CA VAL A 22 -11.80 -9.62 -3.33
C VAL A 22 -11.03 -9.08 -4.53
N VAL A 23 -10.44 -9.97 -5.31
CA VAL A 23 -9.77 -9.63 -6.58
C VAL A 23 -10.48 -10.31 -7.73
N GLU A 24 -10.85 -9.54 -8.74
CA GLU A 24 -11.49 -10.02 -9.96
C GLU A 24 -10.61 -9.77 -11.18
N GLY A 25 -10.77 -10.60 -12.22
CA GLY A 25 -10.01 -10.48 -13.46
C GLY A 25 -8.62 -11.15 -13.42
N VAL A 26 -8.30 -11.88 -12.35
CA VAL A 26 -7.10 -12.73 -12.30
C VAL A 26 -7.23 -13.85 -13.34
N PRO A 27 -6.25 -14.09 -14.21
CA PRO A 27 -6.28 -15.22 -15.15
C PRO A 27 -6.39 -16.56 -14.42
N ALA A 28 -7.03 -17.56 -15.04
CA ALA A 28 -7.00 -18.92 -14.54
C ALA A 28 -5.61 -19.54 -14.76
N GLY A 29 -5.18 -20.43 -13.85
CA GLY A 29 -3.92 -21.16 -13.95
C GLY A 29 -2.71 -20.44 -13.33
N LEU A 30 -2.89 -19.28 -12.69
CA LEU A 30 -1.83 -18.64 -11.90
C LEU A 30 -1.56 -19.49 -10.66
N PRO A 31 -0.34 -20.01 -10.44
CA PRO A 31 0.03 -20.63 -9.17
C PRO A 31 -0.07 -19.61 -8.04
N LEU A 32 -0.71 -19.98 -6.93
CA LEU A 32 -0.85 -19.08 -5.78
C LEU A 32 -0.94 -19.89 -4.48
N ASP A 33 0.06 -19.71 -3.62
CA ASP A 33 0.11 -20.22 -2.26
C ASP A 33 0.00 -19.05 -1.28
N PRO A 34 -1.10 -18.93 -0.50
CA PRO A 34 -1.28 -17.84 0.45
C PRO A 34 -0.12 -17.66 1.43
N SER A 35 0.49 -18.76 1.88
CA SER A 35 1.55 -18.72 2.89
C SER A 35 2.89 -18.22 2.35
N ALA A 36 3.15 -18.47 1.07
CA ALA A 36 4.38 -18.06 0.39
C ALA A 36 4.23 -16.72 -0.36
N ASP A 37 3.05 -16.45 -0.91
CA ASP A 37 2.83 -15.34 -1.83
C ASP A 37 2.11 -14.15 -1.20
N ILE A 38 1.32 -14.35 -0.13
CA ILE A 38 0.45 -13.31 0.44
C ILE A 38 0.87 -12.93 1.86
N ASP A 39 1.02 -13.93 2.73
CA ASP A 39 1.35 -13.73 4.14
C ASP A 39 2.67 -12.96 4.36
N PRO A 40 3.74 -13.13 3.56
CA PRO A 40 4.96 -12.34 3.73
C PRO A 40 4.73 -10.84 3.54
N ASP A 41 3.88 -10.44 2.61
CA ASP A 41 3.55 -9.04 2.36
C ASP A 41 2.67 -8.46 3.48
N LEU A 42 1.76 -9.27 4.03
CA LEU A 42 0.99 -8.92 5.23
C LEU A 42 1.90 -8.73 6.46
N ILE A 43 2.87 -9.63 6.67
CA ILE A 43 3.87 -9.50 7.74
C ILE A 43 4.70 -8.23 7.54
N ARG A 44 5.18 -7.98 6.32
CA ARG A 44 5.95 -6.77 5.98
C ARG A 44 5.16 -5.50 6.32
N ARG A 45 3.85 -5.49 6.05
CA ARG A 45 2.95 -4.37 6.40
C ARG A 45 2.86 -4.11 7.92
N GLN A 46 2.99 -5.16 8.74
CA GLN A 46 2.96 -5.03 10.21
C GLN A 46 4.27 -4.48 10.79
N GLY A 47 5.39 -4.65 10.07
CA GLY A 47 6.72 -4.21 10.50
C GLY A 47 6.94 -2.70 10.50
N GLY A 48 8.16 -2.33 10.93
CA GLY A 48 8.64 -0.96 11.02
C GLY A 48 8.84 -0.48 12.45
N TYR A 49 9.98 0.15 12.74
CA TYR A 49 10.20 0.83 14.01
C TYR A 49 9.17 1.96 14.22
N GLY A 50 8.79 2.22 15.46
CA GLY A 50 7.77 3.22 15.81
C GLY A 50 6.31 2.79 15.59
N ARG A 51 6.04 1.57 15.09
CA ARG A 51 4.67 1.06 14.95
C ARG A 51 3.98 0.88 16.31
N GLY A 52 2.70 1.25 16.35
CA GLY A 52 1.89 1.18 17.57
C GLY A 52 1.63 -0.24 18.07
N ARG A 53 1.26 -0.35 19.36
CA ARG A 53 1.00 -1.60 20.10
C ARG A 53 0.10 -2.59 19.37
N ARG A 54 -0.84 -2.11 18.56
CA ARG A 54 -1.76 -2.97 17.81
C ARG A 54 -1.03 -3.94 16.86
N MET A 55 0.07 -3.52 16.24
CA MET A 55 0.83 -4.41 15.34
C MET A 55 1.52 -5.55 16.09
N GLN A 56 1.66 -5.47 17.42
CA GLN A 56 2.18 -6.54 18.28
C GLN A 56 1.09 -7.57 18.64
N ILE A 57 -0.20 -7.22 18.48
CA ILE A 57 -1.35 -8.06 18.82
C ILE A 57 -1.81 -8.87 17.60
N GLU A 58 -1.94 -8.20 16.45
CA GLU A 58 -2.41 -8.80 15.21
C GLU A 58 -1.35 -9.77 14.65
N SER A 59 -1.79 -10.84 13.98
CA SER A 59 -0.92 -11.63 13.10
C SER A 59 -1.67 -11.85 11.80
N ASP A 60 -1.41 -10.99 10.84
CA ASP A 60 -2.20 -10.99 9.62
C ASP A 60 -1.87 -12.24 8.79
N ARG A 61 -2.92 -12.96 8.42
CA ARG A 61 -2.90 -14.15 7.57
C ARG A 61 -4.09 -14.10 6.63
N ALA A 62 -3.90 -14.46 5.37
CA ALA A 62 -4.97 -14.52 4.40
C ALA A 62 -5.58 -15.93 4.34
N GLU A 63 -6.85 -16.05 4.73
CA GLU A 63 -7.65 -17.26 4.52
C GLU A 63 -8.36 -17.18 3.16
N ILE A 64 -8.07 -18.10 2.24
CA ILE A 64 -8.72 -18.15 0.93
C ILE A 64 -10.11 -18.77 1.07
N VAL A 65 -11.12 -18.04 0.61
CA VAL A 65 -12.53 -18.48 0.61
C VAL A 65 -12.98 -18.94 -0.78
N SER A 66 -12.48 -18.31 -1.85
CA SER A 66 -12.85 -18.66 -3.23
C SER A 66 -11.75 -18.36 -4.24
N GLY A 67 -11.94 -18.81 -5.47
CA GLY A 67 -11.12 -18.44 -6.62
C GLY A 67 -9.88 -19.30 -6.85
N LEU A 68 -9.55 -20.20 -5.92
CA LEU A 68 -8.45 -21.15 -6.02
C LEU A 68 -8.94 -22.60 -5.96
N ARG A 69 -8.27 -23.47 -6.71
CA ARG A 69 -8.42 -24.92 -6.60
C ARG A 69 -7.07 -25.59 -6.91
N LEU A 70 -6.65 -26.50 -6.05
CA LEU A 70 -5.41 -27.27 -6.22
C LEU A 70 -4.18 -26.38 -6.46
N GLY A 71 -4.05 -25.29 -5.69
CA GLY A 71 -2.89 -24.37 -5.75
C GLY A 71 -2.87 -23.42 -6.94
N THR A 72 -3.95 -23.34 -7.74
CA THR A 72 -4.02 -22.44 -8.89
C THR A 72 -5.33 -21.65 -8.91
N THR A 73 -5.30 -20.46 -9.50
CA THR A 73 -6.48 -19.63 -9.70
C THR A 73 -7.43 -20.23 -10.73
N LEU A 74 -8.73 -20.05 -10.53
CA LEU A 74 -9.80 -20.55 -11.40
C LEU A 74 -10.26 -19.54 -12.46
N GLY A 75 -9.83 -18.29 -12.39
CA GLY A 75 -10.37 -17.18 -13.19
C GLY A 75 -11.71 -16.62 -12.67
N SER A 76 -12.28 -17.23 -11.63
CA SER A 76 -13.35 -16.67 -10.80
C SER A 76 -12.75 -15.70 -9.76
N PRO A 77 -13.59 -14.87 -9.09
CA PRO A 77 -13.11 -13.97 -8.04
C PRO A 77 -12.33 -14.70 -6.95
N VAL A 78 -11.17 -14.15 -6.59
CA VAL A 78 -10.35 -14.60 -5.47
C VAL A 78 -10.78 -13.80 -4.25
N SER A 79 -11.47 -14.44 -3.30
CA SER A 79 -11.85 -13.81 -2.04
C SER A 79 -11.02 -14.33 -0.88
N MET A 80 -10.55 -13.41 -0.05
CA MET A 80 -9.72 -13.67 1.12
C MET A 80 -10.33 -13.02 2.36
N VAL A 81 -10.15 -13.67 3.51
CA VAL A 81 -10.48 -13.12 4.82
C VAL A 81 -9.22 -12.95 5.65
N ILE A 82 -9.08 -11.81 6.32
CA ILE A 82 -8.00 -11.52 7.28
C ILE A 82 -8.65 -11.25 8.63
N TRP A 83 -8.55 -12.19 9.56
CA TRP A 83 -9.20 -12.09 10.85
C TRP A 83 -8.54 -11.05 11.76
N ASN A 84 -9.34 -10.26 12.47
CA ASN A 84 -8.85 -9.35 13.50
C ASN A 84 -8.78 -10.10 14.84
N ARG A 85 -7.57 -10.22 15.41
CA ARG A 85 -7.40 -10.87 16.72
C ARG A 85 -7.99 -10.04 17.85
N ASP A 86 -7.98 -8.72 17.69
CA ASP A 86 -8.51 -7.80 18.69
C ASP A 86 -10.04 -7.84 18.78
N TRP A 87 -10.75 -8.45 17.81
CA TRP A 87 -12.22 -8.59 17.81
C TRP A 87 -12.80 -9.04 19.15
N LYS A 88 -12.11 -9.93 19.88
CA LYS A 88 -12.52 -10.41 21.20
C LYS A 88 -12.77 -9.30 22.23
N ASN A 89 -12.13 -8.13 22.07
CA ASN A 89 -12.28 -6.96 22.93
C ASN A 89 -13.37 -5.99 22.46
N TRP A 90 -13.96 -6.23 21.29
CA TRP A 90 -14.88 -5.32 20.60
C TRP A 90 -16.22 -5.97 20.26
N THR A 91 -16.48 -7.20 20.73
CA THR A 91 -17.68 -7.98 20.42
C THR A 91 -18.99 -7.24 20.71
N THR A 92 -19.02 -6.39 21.74
CA THR A 92 -20.17 -5.53 22.06
C THR A 92 -20.22 -4.28 21.20
N ALA A 93 -19.16 -3.48 21.19
CA ALA A 93 -19.14 -2.16 20.55
C ALA A 93 -19.26 -2.24 19.02
N MET A 94 -18.85 -3.37 18.45
CA MET A 94 -18.83 -3.64 17.01
C MET A 94 -19.75 -4.83 16.65
N ALA A 95 -20.70 -5.18 17.53
CA ALA A 95 -21.73 -6.17 17.24
C ALA A 95 -22.53 -5.78 15.99
N HIS A 96 -22.98 -6.78 15.23
CA HIS A 96 -23.89 -6.57 14.10
C HIS A 96 -25.36 -6.56 14.56
N GLU A 97 -25.63 -7.10 15.74
CA GLU A 97 -26.95 -7.13 16.38
C GLU A 97 -27.07 -5.97 17.38
N PRO A 98 -28.30 -5.50 17.67
CA PRO A 98 -28.54 -4.54 18.73
C PRO A 98 -28.00 -5.06 20.08
N PRO A 99 -27.47 -4.17 20.94
CA PRO A 99 -27.01 -4.58 22.26
C PRO A 99 -28.17 -5.07 23.13
N GLU A 100 -27.87 -6.03 24.02
CA GLU A 100 -28.81 -6.45 25.06
C GLU A 100 -29.20 -5.27 25.98
N PRO A 101 -30.44 -5.25 26.52
CA PRO A 101 -30.94 -4.13 27.32
C PRO A 101 -30.12 -3.79 28.58
N ASP A 102 -29.42 -4.76 29.15
CA ASP A 102 -28.67 -4.67 30.41
C ASP A 102 -27.15 -4.55 30.21
N ILE A 103 -26.70 -4.30 28.97
CA ILE A 103 -25.27 -4.21 28.67
C ILE A 103 -24.61 -3.01 29.37
N ASN A 104 -23.34 -3.18 29.76
CA ASN A 104 -22.56 -2.11 30.36
C ASN A 104 -22.45 -0.90 29.40
N PRO A 105 -23.01 0.28 29.75
CA PRO A 105 -23.02 1.45 28.86
C PRO A 105 -21.63 1.94 28.47
N LYS A 106 -20.60 1.64 29.29
CA LYS A 106 -19.21 2.01 28.97
C LYS A 106 -18.71 1.33 27.69
N ALA A 107 -19.20 0.13 27.38
CA ALA A 107 -18.84 -0.60 26.17
C ALA A 107 -19.37 0.07 24.89
N LEU A 108 -20.41 0.91 25.02
CA LEU A 108 -21.07 1.62 23.93
C LEU A 108 -20.79 3.12 23.97
N ARG A 109 -19.73 3.55 24.67
CA ARG A 109 -19.43 4.96 24.84
C ARG A 109 -19.10 5.60 23.47
N PRO A 110 -19.81 6.66 23.06
CA PRO A 110 -19.59 7.30 21.77
C PRO A 110 -18.29 8.09 21.74
N VAL A 111 -17.71 8.19 20.55
CA VAL A 111 -16.59 9.07 20.23
C VAL A 111 -17.14 10.38 19.68
N TYR A 112 -17.19 11.41 20.53
CA TYR A 112 -17.80 12.71 20.19
C TYR A 112 -16.77 13.81 19.86
N LEU A 113 -15.47 13.54 20.05
CA LEU A 113 -14.40 14.49 19.74
C LEU A 113 -13.71 14.06 18.44
N PRO A 114 -14.00 14.72 17.30
CA PRO A 114 -13.34 14.39 16.04
C PRO A 114 -11.87 14.82 16.07
N ARG A 115 -10.99 13.97 15.51
CA ARG A 115 -9.55 14.25 15.44
C ARG A 115 -9.22 15.11 14.22
N PRO A 116 -8.48 16.22 14.37
CA PRO A 116 -7.93 16.95 13.22
C PRO A 116 -7.09 16.04 12.32
N GLY A 117 -7.21 16.22 11.00
CA GLY A 117 -6.49 15.41 10.01
C GLY A 117 -7.11 14.03 9.71
N HIS A 118 -8.13 13.60 10.46
CA HIS A 118 -8.86 12.36 10.22
C HIS A 118 -10.22 12.59 9.53
N ALA A 119 -10.85 11.49 9.09
CA ALA A 119 -12.16 11.50 8.46
C ALA A 119 -13.32 11.75 9.43
N ASP A 120 -13.06 11.78 10.74
CA ASP A 120 -14.08 11.77 11.80
C ASP A 120 -15.18 12.82 11.59
N LEU A 121 -14.82 14.11 11.54
CA LEU A 121 -15.79 15.22 11.43
C LEU A 121 -16.55 15.17 10.11
N THR A 122 -15.83 15.06 8.99
CA THR A 122 -16.44 15.10 7.65
C THR A 122 -17.32 13.88 7.41
N GLY A 123 -16.93 12.71 7.92
CA GLY A 123 -17.72 11.50 7.83
C GLY A 123 -18.99 11.56 8.68
N VAL A 124 -18.90 12.05 9.92
CA VAL A 124 -20.06 12.19 10.82
C VAL A 124 -21.11 13.11 10.18
N LEU A 125 -20.67 14.25 9.62
CA LEU A 125 -21.55 15.17 8.91
C LEU A 125 -22.12 14.57 7.61
N LYS A 126 -21.29 13.87 6.83
CA LYS A 126 -21.70 13.27 5.55
C LYS A 126 -22.76 12.19 5.72
N TYR A 127 -22.65 11.38 6.77
CA TYR A 127 -23.49 10.21 6.99
C TYR A 127 -24.54 10.39 8.10
N ASP A 128 -24.77 11.64 8.53
CA ASP A 128 -25.72 12.01 9.59
C ASP A 128 -25.58 11.14 10.85
N ARG A 129 -24.34 11.06 11.35
CA ARG A 129 -24.01 10.30 12.56
C ARG A 129 -23.78 11.23 13.74
N ARG A 130 -23.76 10.65 14.93
CA ARG A 130 -23.42 11.35 16.19
C ARG A 130 -22.22 10.74 16.91
N ASP A 131 -21.85 9.52 16.51
CA ASP A 131 -20.67 8.83 16.99
C ASP A 131 -19.64 8.76 15.85
N ALA A 132 -18.44 9.29 16.08
CA ALA A 132 -17.35 9.20 15.12
C ALA A 132 -16.84 7.76 14.95
N ARG A 133 -17.20 6.83 15.85
CA ARG A 133 -16.91 5.39 15.70
C ARG A 133 -17.42 4.84 14.37
N ASP A 134 -18.62 5.22 13.96
CA ASP A 134 -19.25 4.82 12.69
C ASP A 134 -18.39 5.16 11.46
N VAL A 135 -17.47 6.12 11.60
CA VAL A 135 -16.58 6.59 10.54
C VAL A 135 -15.17 6.04 10.70
N LEU A 136 -14.57 6.21 11.89
CA LEU A 136 -13.16 5.90 12.12
C LEU A 136 -12.84 4.42 11.92
N GLU A 137 -13.82 3.54 12.11
CA GLU A 137 -13.65 2.10 11.95
C GLU A 137 -13.34 1.73 10.51
N ARG A 138 -14.01 2.37 9.53
CA ARG A 138 -13.75 2.14 8.11
C ARG A 138 -12.65 3.04 7.54
N ALA A 139 -12.52 4.26 8.05
CA ALA A 139 -11.47 5.21 7.63
C ALA A 139 -10.08 4.88 8.22
N SER A 140 -9.98 3.83 9.03
CA SER A 140 -8.73 3.36 9.61
C SER A 140 -7.82 2.72 8.55
N ALA A 141 -6.52 3.01 8.65
CA ALA A 141 -5.50 2.39 7.84
C ALA A 141 -5.39 0.85 8.01
N ARG A 142 -6.13 0.25 8.95
CA ARG A 142 -6.28 -1.21 9.07
C ARG A 142 -6.78 -1.84 7.76
N GLU A 143 -7.64 -1.14 7.02
CA GLU A 143 -8.13 -1.57 5.70
C GLU A 143 -7.00 -1.88 4.71
N THR A 144 -5.82 -1.27 4.86
CA THR A 144 -4.69 -1.52 3.97
C THR A 144 -4.16 -2.95 4.04
N ALA A 145 -4.46 -3.72 5.10
CA ALA A 145 -4.18 -5.16 5.11
C ALA A 145 -4.93 -5.91 4.00
N ALA A 146 -6.20 -5.57 3.76
CA ALA A 146 -6.96 -6.13 2.65
C ALA A 146 -6.40 -5.68 1.29
N ARG A 147 -5.97 -4.42 1.16
CA ARG A 147 -5.28 -3.94 -0.06
C ARG A 147 -3.98 -4.67 -0.33
N VAL A 148 -3.18 -4.93 0.72
CA VAL A 148 -1.92 -5.69 0.62
C VAL A 148 -2.19 -7.12 0.18
N ALA A 149 -3.23 -7.78 0.70
CA ALA A 149 -3.61 -9.11 0.22
C ALA A 149 -3.99 -9.10 -1.27
N CYS A 150 -4.78 -8.12 -1.72
CA CYS A 150 -5.07 -7.94 -3.15
C CYS A 150 -3.79 -7.66 -3.98
N GLY A 151 -2.92 -6.80 -3.46
CA GLY A 151 -1.67 -6.41 -4.10
C GLY A 151 -0.69 -7.58 -4.22
N ALA A 152 -0.66 -8.49 -3.25
CA ALA A 152 0.14 -9.70 -3.29
C ALA A 152 -0.28 -10.63 -4.44
N VAL A 153 -1.59 -10.83 -4.66
CA VAL A 153 -2.09 -11.57 -5.83
C VAL A 153 -1.66 -10.92 -7.15
N ALA A 154 -1.77 -9.60 -7.25
CA ALA A 154 -1.30 -8.86 -8.42
C ALA A 154 0.22 -8.96 -8.60
N ARG A 155 0.99 -8.97 -7.50
CA ARG A 155 2.44 -9.14 -7.51
C ARG A 155 2.85 -10.53 -7.96
N THR A 156 2.15 -11.59 -7.54
CA THR A 156 2.39 -12.95 -8.04
C THR A 156 2.16 -13.03 -9.55
N LEU A 157 1.08 -12.42 -10.06
CA LEU A 157 0.82 -12.33 -11.50
C LEU A 157 1.93 -11.57 -12.25
N LEU A 158 2.41 -10.45 -11.70
CA LEU A 158 3.51 -9.68 -12.26
C LEU A 158 4.83 -10.48 -12.25
N GLY A 159 5.05 -11.31 -11.21
CA GLY A 159 6.20 -12.19 -11.08
C GLY A 159 6.33 -13.18 -12.24
N GLU A 160 5.22 -13.75 -12.71
CA GLU A 160 5.18 -14.61 -13.90
C GLU A 160 5.64 -13.90 -15.19
N LEU A 161 5.55 -12.56 -15.22
CA LEU A 161 6.04 -11.72 -16.31
C LEU A 161 7.49 -11.28 -16.10
N GLY A 162 8.16 -11.71 -15.03
CA GLY A 162 9.49 -11.24 -14.64
C GLY A 162 9.51 -9.79 -14.16
N VAL A 163 8.36 -9.26 -13.72
CA VAL A 163 8.25 -7.92 -13.15
C VAL A 163 8.44 -8.00 -11.64
N THR A 164 9.29 -7.13 -11.09
CA THR A 164 9.51 -7.05 -9.65
C THR A 164 9.06 -5.69 -9.11
N VAL A 165 8.49 -5.68 -7.90
CA VAL A 165 8.01 -4.48 -7.21
C VAL A 165 8.69 -4.42 -5.85
N GLY A 166 9.32 -3.29 -5.54
CA GLY A 166 9.91 -3.05 -4.23
C GLY A 166 9.76 -1.61 -3.79
N SER A 167 10.07 -1.35 -2.52
CA SER A 167 9.99 0.00 -1.96
C SER A 167 10.99 0.22 -0.84
N HIS A 168 11.43 1.45 -0.70
CA HIS A 168 12.29 1.92 0.39
C HIS A 168 11.87 3.30 0.87
N VAL A 169 12.21 3.63 2.11
CA VAL A 169 11.94 4.92 2.73
C VAL A 169 13.05 5.90 2.37
N THR A 170 12.67 7.09 1.91
CA THR A 170 13.60 8.16 1.51
C THR A 170 13.64 9.31 2.50
N ARG A 171 12.61 9.47 3.34
CA ARG A 171 12.57 10.54 4.35
C ARG A 171 11.67 10.16 5.52
N ILE A 172 12.06 10.47 6.75
CA ILE A 172 11.19 10.45 7.95
C ILE A 172 11.55 11.64 8.83
N GLY A 173 10.55 12.35 9.37
CA GLY A 173 10.79 13.38 10.39
C GLY A 173 11.72 14.52 9.95
N GLY A 174 11.79 14.80 8.64
CA GLY A 174 12.69 15.81 8.07
C GLY A 174 14.10 15.30 7.72
N VAL A 175 14.48 14.09 8.15
CA VAL A 175 15.75 13.44 7.79
C VAL A 175 15.61 12.80 6.42
N GLU A 176 16.46 13.18 5.47
CA GLU A 176 16.47 12.66 4.10
C GLU A 176 17.61 11.66 3.90
N ALA A 177 17.29 10.50 3.34
CA ALA A 177 18.25 9.45 3.02
C ALA A 177 19.06 9.81 1.76
N ARG A 178 20.35 9.47 1.76
CA ARG A 178 21.17 9.47 0.54
C ARG A 178 20.81 8.24 -0.28
N VAL A 179 20.05 8.45 -1.35
CA VAL A 179 19.70 7.40 -2.30
C VAL A 179 20.83 7.24 -3.32
N ALA A 180 21.37 6.03 -3.45
CA ALA A 180 22.37 5.72 -4.47
C ALA A 180 21.76 5.81 -5.88
N ASP A 181 22.56 6.23 -6.86
CA ASP A 181 22.13 6.31 -8.27
C ASP A 181 21.63 4.96 -8.81
N ALA A 182 22.24 3.87 -8.35
CA ALA A 182 21.84 2.51 -8.68
C ALA A 182 21.26 1.80 -7.45
N LEU A 183 19.95 1.55 -7.50
CA LEU A 183 19.27 0.79 -6.46
C LEU A 183 19.58 -0.71 -6.57
N PRO A 184 19.61 -1.45 -5.43
CA PRO A 184 19.80 -2.91 -5.44
C PRO A 184 18.78 -3.64 -6.32
N ALA A 185 19.20 -4.76 -6.92
CA ALA A 185 18.33 -5.61 -7.71
C ALA A 185 17.22 -6.24 -6.84
N ASP A 186 17.60 -6.82 -5.69
CA ASP A 186 16.66 -7.24 -4.64
C ASP A 186 16.40 -6.10 -3.65
N LEU A 187 15.61 -5.13 -4.09
CA LEU A 187 15.30 -3.93 -3.31
C LEU A 187 14.61 -4.27 -1.98
N ASN A 188 13.66 -5.20 -1.98
CA ASN A 188 12.96 -5.59 -0.75
C ASN A 188 13.89 -6.34 0.19
N GLY A 189 14.68 -7.32 -0.28
CA GLY A 189 15.59 -8.04 0.62
C GLY A 189 16.56 -7.12 1.37
N VAL A 190 17.09 -6.09 0.69
CA VAL A 190 17.98 -5.10 1.34
C VAL A 190 17.19 -4.16 2.27
N ALA A 191 16.04 -3.63 1.82
CA ALA A 191 15.24 -2.71 2.64
C ALA A 191 14.63 -3.40 3.87
N ASP A 192 14.20 -4.66 3.76
CA ASP A 192 13.60 -5.42 4.87
C ASP A 192 14.60 -5.66 6.03
N ALA A 193 15.91 -5.57 5.76
CA ALA A 193 16.97 -5.65 6.78
C ALA A 193 17.18 -4.33 7.56
N SER A 194 16.47 -3.27 7.19
CA SER A 194 16.41 -1.98 7.90
C SER A 194 15.12 -1.94 8.74
N PRO A 195 15.16 -1.63 10.05
CA PRO A 195 13.97 -1.38 10.85
C PRO A 195 13.04 -0.29 10.29
N LEU A 196 13.55 0.63 9.47
CA LEU A 196 12.77 1.69 8.83
C LEU A 196 12.60 1.49 7.32
N ARG A 197 13.12 0.40 6.76
CA ARG A 197 13.18 0.14 5.32
C ARG A 197 13.89 1.22 4.50
N THR A 198 14.82 1.94 5.09
CA THR A 198 15.70 2.85 4.37
C THR A 198 16.92 2.10 3.84
N LEU A 199 17.48 2.55 2.72
CA LEU A 199 18.73 2.01 2.18
C LEU A 199 19.97 2.72 2.74
N ASP A 200 19.78 3.82 3.48
CA ASP A 200 20.85 4.62 4.08
C ASP A 200 20.93 4.35 5.59
N ARG A 201 22.04 3.75 6.03
CA ARG A 201 22.29 3.40 7.44
C ARG A 201 22.62 4.61 8.31
N GLU A 202 23.19 5.66 7.75
CA GLU A 202 23.43 6.90 8.50
C GLU A 202 22.09 7.57 8.76
N ALA A 203 21.29 7.77 7.70
CA ALA A 203 19.97 8.36 7.83
C ALA A 203 19.01 7.50 8.68
N GLU A 204 19.13 6.17 8.67
CA GLU A 204 18.37 5.29 9.57
C GLU A 204 18.50 5.69 11.04
N THR A 205 19.72 5.99 11.49
CA THR A 205 20.00 6.35 12.87
C THR A 205 19.31 7.68 13.23
N ASP A 206 19.44 8.67 12.35
CA ASP A 206 18.84 9.99 12.53
C ASP A 206 17.30 9.94 12.43
N MET A 207 16.75 9.12 11.54
CA MET A 207 15.30 8.90 11.43
C MET A 207 14.73 8.23 12.68
N ILE A 208 15.44 7.26 13.28
CA ILE A 208 15.05 6.65 14.56
C ILE A 208 15.04 7.69 15.66
N ALA A 209 16.10 8.52 15.76
CA ALA A 209 16.16 9.60 16.75
C ALA A 209 15.00 10.61 16.59
N ALA A 210 14.63 10.96 15.36
CA ALA A 210 13.47 11.82 15.09
C ALA A 210 12.14 11.18 15.52
N ILE A 211 11.97 9.87 15.31
CA ILE A 211 10.78 9.13 15.78
C ILE A 211 10.72 9.11 17.31
N ASP A 212 11.85 8.86 17.97
CA ASP A 212 11.93 8.78 19.43
C ASP A 212 11.67 10.14 20.08
N ALA A 213 12.27 11.22 19.56
CA ALA A 213 11.99 12.57 20.02
C ALA A 213 10.50 12.93 19.91
N ALA A 214 9.89 12.68 18.74
CA ALA A 214 8.46 12.91 18.56
C ALA A 214 7.62 12.08 19.55
N ARG A 215 7.99 10.81 19.79
CA ARG A 215 7.30 9.95 20.75
C ARG A 215 7.40 10.47 22.19
N GLU A 216 8.58 10.93 22.62
CA GLU A 216 8.80 11.52 23.95
C GLU A 216 7.98 12.79 24.16
N GLU A 217 7.80 13.58 23.11
CA GLU A 217 6.99 14.81 23.10
C GLU A 217 5.48 14.53 22.94
N GLY A 218 5.08 13.28 22.70
CA GLY A 218 3.68 12.91 22.44
C GLY A 218 3.17 13.35 21.07
N ASP A 219 4.08 13.56 20.11
CA ASP A 219 3.81 13.95 18.73
C ASP A 219 4.00 12.78 17.75
N THR A 220 3.87 13.03 16.45
CA THR A 220 3.97 12.06 15.36
C THR A 220 4.74 12.64 14.17
N VAL A 221 5.42 11.77 13.42
CA VAL A 221 6.16 12.16 12.21
C VAL A 221 5.64 11.44 10.96
N GLY A 222 5.67 12.14 9.84
CA GLY A 222 5.45 11.57 8.51
C GLY A 222 6.76 11.28 7.77
N GLY A 223 6.65 11.01 6.47
CA GLY A 223 7.81 10.71 5.64
C GLY A 223 7.48 10.54 4.16
N CYS A 224 8.50 10.16 3.40
CA CYS A 224 8.43 9.82 1.98
C CYS A 224 8.98 8.41 1.77
N PHE A 225 8.43 7.71 0.79
CA PHE A 225 8.93 6.42 0.33
C PHE A 225 8.86 6.38 -1.20
N GLU A 226 9.74 5.58 -1.80
CA GLU A 226 9.78 5.34 -3.23
C GLU A 226 9.34 3.90 -3.51
N VAL A 227 8.50 3.72 -4.53
CA VAL A 227 8.13 2.42 -5.07
C VAL A 227 8.80 2.26 -6.43
N VAL A 228 9.52 1.16 -6.62
CA VAL A 228 10.28 0.86 -7.83
C VAL A 228 9.72 -0.41 -8.45
N VAL A 229 9.40 -0.32 -9.73
CA VAL A 229 8.95 -1.45 -10.54
C VAL A 229 9.95 -1.70 -11.66
N ARG A 230 10.45 -2.93 -11.77
CA ARG A 230 11.46 -3.32 -12.77
C ARG A 230 10.93 -4.40 -13.69
N GLY A 231 11.47 -4.47 -14.90
CA GLY A 231 11.14 -5.51 -15.88
C GLY A 231 9.82 -5.29 -16.63
N LEU A 232 9.19 -4.11 -16.50
CA LEU A 232 7.97 -3.79 -17.24
C LEU A 232 8.21 -3.80 -18.76
N PRO A 233 7.26 -4.32 -19.56
CA PRO A 233 7.28 -4.15 -21.00
C PRO A 233 6.91 -2.71 -21.38
N VAL A 234 7.44 -2.23 -22.50
CA VAL A 234 7.01 -0.96 -23.10
C VAL A 234 5.53 -1.00 -23.52
N GLY A 235 4.84 0.13 -23.42
CA GLY A 235 3.47 0.30 -23.93
C GLY A 235 2.34 0.01 -22.95
N LEU A 236 2.63 -0.14 -21.65
CA LEU A 236 1.58 -0.15 -20.62
C LEU A 236 1.01 1.26 -20.40
N GLY A 237 -0.31 1.35 -20.28
CA GLY A 237 -1.01 2.63 -20.31
C GLY A 237 -1.26 3.12 -21.74
N SER A 238 -1.77 4.34 -21.90
CA SER A 238 -1.99 4.93 -23.22
C SER A 238 -2.06 6.45 -23.15
N TYR A 239 -1.42 7.11 -24.12
CA TYR A 239 -1.52 8.56 -24.33
C TYR A 239 -2.86 8.98 -24.97
N VAL A 240 -3.63 8.03 -25.50
CA VAL A 240 -4.82 8.30 -26.33
C VAL A 240 -5.93 9.03 -25.55
N SER A 241 -6.04 8.78 -24.24
CA SER A 241 -7.01 9.46 -23.38
C SER A 241 -6.42 9.68 -21.99
N TRP A 242 -6.83 10.77 -21.35
CA TRP A 242 -6.28 11.24 -20.07
C TRP A 242 -6.42 10.21 -18.94
N ASP A 243 -7.50 9.44 -18.90
CA ASP A 243 -7.82 8.41 -17.90
C ASP A 243 -7.09 7.07 -18.14
N ARG A 244 -6.43 6.95 -19.30
CA ARG A 244 -5.63 5.77 -19.68
C ARG A 244 -4.14 5.97 -19.47
N LYS A 245 -3.70 7.20 -19.16
CA LYS A 245 -2.30 7.47 -18.82
C LYS A 245 -1.94 6.79 -17.51
N LEU A 246 -0.82 6.06 -17.49
CA LEU A 246 -0.49 5.18 -16.37
C LEU A 246 -0.05 5.95 -15.13
N ASP A 247 0.65 7.06 -15.31
CA ASP A 247 1.02 8.04 -14.28
C ASP A 247 -0.21 8.55 -13.52
N GLY A 248 -1.28 8.95 -14.22
CA GLY A 248 -2.53 9.39 -13.60
C GLY A 248 -3.21 8.30 -12.79
N ARG A 249 -3.20 7.05 -13.28
CA ARG A 249 -3.76 5.88 -12.58
C ARG A 249 -2.94 5.51 -11.34
N LEU A 250 -1.61 5.53 -11.45
CA LEU A 250 -0.71 5.29 -10.33
C LEU A 250 -0.85 6.38 -9.27
N ALA A 251 -0.90 7.65 -9.68
CA ALA A 251 -1.11 8.78 -8.79
C ALA A 251 -2.41 8.63 -7.99
N GLN A 252 -3.53 8.28 -8.65
CA GLN A 252 -4.79 8.00 -7.97
C GLN A 252 -4.65 6.83 -6.97
N ALA A 253 -4.05 5.72 -7.39
CA ALA A 253 -3.90 4.53 -6.56
C ALA A 253 -3.08 4.84 -5.29
N VAL A 254 -1.94 5.51 -5.42
CA VAL A 254 -1.06 5.86 -4.30
C VAL A 254 -1.67 6.97 -3.43
N MET A 255 -2.24 8.02 -4.02
CA MET A 255 -2.90 9.10 -3.29
C MET A 255 -4.12 8.61 -2.49
N SER A 256 -4.75 7.52 -2.91
CA SER A 256 -5.87 6.90 -2.19
C SER A 256 -5.46 6.14 -0.92
N VAL A 257 -4.15 5.97 -0.67
CA VAL A 257 -3.65 5.34 0.55
C VAL A 257 -3.77 6.33 1.70
N HIS A 258 -4.19 5.83 2.86
CA HIS A 258 -4.37 6.62 4.08
C HIS A 258 -3.14 7.48 4.38
N ALA A 259 -3.38 8.75 4.73
CA ALA A 259 -2.38 9.78 5.06
C ALA A 259 -1.44 10.22 3.91
N VAL A 260 -1.54 9.67 2.69
CA VAL A 260 -0.78 10.18 1.55
C VAL A 260 -1.34 11.53 1.11
N LYS A 261 -0.45 12.51 0.92
CA LYS A 261 -0.78 13.90 0.54
C LYS A 261 -0.11 14.38 -0.75
N GLY A 262 0.81 13.60 -1.30
CA GLY A 262 1.59 13.93 -2.48
C GLY A 262 2.05 12.65 -3.18
N VAL A 263 2.16 12.70 -4.50
CA VAL A 263 2.73 11.64 -5.33
C VAL A 263 3.57 12.31 -6.43
N GLU A 264 4.74 11.76 -6.71
CA GLU A 264 5.55 12.12 -7.87
C GLU A 264 5.95 10.87 -8.65
N ILE A 265 6.19 11.05 -9.96
CA ILE A 265 6.74 10.03 -10.85
C ILE A 265 8.14 10.50 -11.24
N GLY A 266 9.15 9.70 -10.89
CA GLY A 266 10.52 10.18 -10.90
C GLY A 266 10.69 11.40 -9.98
N PRO A 267 11.77 12.18 -10.14
CA PRO A 267 12.02 13.40 -9.35
C PRO A 267 11.20 14.60 -9.89
N ALA A 268 9.87 14.47 -9.97
CA ALA A 268 9.01 15.42 -10.69
C ALA A 268 9.12 16.86 -10.15
N PHE A 269 9.10 17.04 -8.83
CA PHE A 269 9.18 18.37 -8.23
C PHE A 269 10.57 19.01 -8.42
N ILE A 270 11.63 18.21 -8.42
CA ILE A 270 12.98 18.67 -8.74
C ILE A 270 13.09 19.04 -10.23
N ASN A 271 12.51 18.23 -11.11
CA ASN A 271 12.50 18.44 -12.55
C ASN A 271 11.74 19.72 -12.94
N ALA A 272 10.69 20.09 -12.21
CA ALA A 272 9.93 21.31 -12.45
C ALA A 272 10.76 22.60 -12.35
N ALA A 273 11.89 22.58 -11.64
CA ALA A 273 12.81 23.71 -11.51
C ALA A 273 13.97 23.70 -12.52
N ARG A 274 13.99 22.75 -13.47
CA ARG A 274 15.12 22.53 -14.39
C ARG A 274 14.72 22.82 -15.84
N PRO A 275 15.64 23.28 -16.70
CA PRO A 275 15.37 23.39 -18.13
C PRO A 275 15.20 21.99 -18.74
N GLY A 276 14.38 21.88 -19.80
CA GLY A 276 14.09 20.60 -20.46
C GLY A 276 15.33 19.80 -20.90
N SER A 277 16.42 20.49 -21.26
CA SER A 277 17.71 19.88 -21.59
C SER A 277 18.37 19.10 -20.45
N ARG A 278 17.93 19.31 -19.21
CA ARG A 278 18.38 18.60 -18.00
C ARG A 278 17.31 17.72 -17.38
N VAL A 279 16.12 17.64 -17.99
CA VAL A 279 14.98 16.85 -17.50
C VAL A 279 14.82 15.59 -18.32
N HIS A 280 14.71 15.70 -19.65
CA HIS A 280 14.36 14.54 -20.48
C HIS A 280 15.49 13.51 -20.60
N ASP A 281 15.12 12.24 -20.73
CA ASP A 281 16.04 11.13 -20.83
C ASP A 281 16.37 10.83 -22.30
N ALA A 282 17.61 11.09 -22.70
CA ALA A 282 18.02 10.93 -24.11
C ALA A 282 17.91 9.46 -24.55
N ILE A 283 17.29 9.23 -25.70
CA ILE A 283 17.10 7.91 -26.31
C ILE A 283 18.37 7.49 -27.04
N HIS A 284 18.77 6.23 -26.85
CA HIS A 284 19.82 5.61 -27.64
C HIS A 284 19.40 4.21 -28.10
N LEU A 285 20.07 3.70 -29.13
CA LEU A 285 19.88 2.32 -29.58
C LEU A 285 20.52 1.37 -28.57
N ASP A 286 19.76 0.36 -28.15
CA ASP A 286 20.22 -0.71 -27.28
C ASP A 286 19.63 -2.04 -27.74
N GLY A 287 20.39 -2.77 -28.56
CA GLY A 287 19.96 -4.05 -29.12
C GLY A 287 19.77 -5.18 -28.09
N THR A 288 20.13 -4.95 -26.83
CA THR A 288 20.00 -5.94 -25.75
C THR A 288 18.65 -5.83 -25.02
N GLU A 289 18.04 -4.63 -25.01
CA GLU A 289 16.79 -4.35 -24.29
C GLU A 289 15.53 -4.62 -25.15
N ARG A 290 15.27 -5.90 -25.44
CA ARG A 290 14.14 -6.32 -26.29
C ARG A 290 12.77 -5.90 -25.74
N ARG A 291 12.59 -5.86 -24.42
CA ARG A 291 11.33 -5.44 -23.77
C ARG A 291 11.04 -3.95 -23.94
N ALA A 292 12.07 -3.15 -24.22
CA ALA A 292 11.98 -1.74 -24.55
C ALA A 292 11.98 -1.48 -26.08
N GLY A 293 11.85 -2.54 -26.90
CA GLY A 293 11.85 -2.42 -28.36
C GLY A 293 13.23 -2.18 -28.97
N GLY A 294 14.32 -2.48 -28.24
CA GLY A 294 15.69 -2.25 -28.73
C GLY A 294 16.22 -0.83 -28.49
N PHE A 295 15.63 -0.10 -27.54
CA PHE A 295 16.02 1.26 -27.19
C PHE A 295 16.33 1.37 -25.70
N GLY A 296 17.37 2.13 -25.38
CA GLY A 296 17.74 2.53 -24.02
C GLY A 296 17.47 4.00 -23.75
N ARG A 297 17.74 4.41 -22.50
CA ARG A 297 17.69 5.80 -22.03
C ARG A 297 18.97 6.14 -21.27
N ALA A 298 19.51 7.35 -21.45
CA ALA A 298 20.72 7.81 -20.75
C ALA A 298 20.47 8.14 -19.25
N GLY A 299 19.21 8.07 -18.81
CA GLY A 299 18.77 8.35 -17.45
C GLY A 299 17.34 7.84 -17.24
N ASN A 300 16.78 8.09 -16.05
CA ASN A 300 15.41 7.73 -15.72
C ASN A 300 14.70 8.86 -14.95
N ARG A 301 14.91 10.11 -15.36
CA ARG A 301 14.27 11.28 -14.75
C ARG A 301 12.77 11.35 -15.05
N ALA A 302 12.29 10.64 -16.07
CA ALA A 302 10.88 10.41 -16.34
C ALA A 302 10.23 9.36 -15.42
N GLY A 303 11.01 8.63 -14.61
CA GLY A 303 10.47 7.58 -13.73
C GLY A 303 9.81 6.42 -14.48
N GLY A 304 10.30 6.11 -15.68
CA GLY A 304 9.82 5.03 -16.53
C GLY A 304 8.52 5.29 -17.29
N LEU A 305 7.97 6.51 -17.27
CA LEU A 305 6.73 6.88 -17.95
C LEU A 305 6.92 8.12 -18.84
N GLU A 306 6.57 7.98 -20.12
CA GLU A 306 6.61 9.03 -21.16
C GLU A 306 5.28 9.07 -21.93
#